data_AF-A0A383AS60-F1
#
_entry.id   AF-A0A383AS60-F1
#
_cell.length_a   1.000
_cell.length_b   1.000
_cell.length_c   1.000
_cell.angle_alpha   90.00
_cell.angle_beta   90.00
_cell.angle_gamma   90.00
#
_symmetry.space_group_name_H-M   'P 1'
#
loop_
_entity.id
_entity.type
_entity.pdbx_description
1 polymer ?
#
loop_
_entity_poly.entity_id
_entity_poly.type
_entity_poly.pdbx_seq_one_letter_code
_entity_poly.pdbx_strand_id
1 'polypeptide(L)'
;MLDCDTRAADDQELISMTVIQLISLISTQFTNAGLVFGHGADNAEDEAFYLVTVVLNIPHDEAEAYFGDTVSVEDIARIQELVSRRIKDRTPIAYLVNKA
;
A
#
# COMPACT_ATOMS: atom_id res chain seq x y z
N MET A 1 40.61 7.23 -5.33
CA MET A 1 40.46 6.90 -3.89
C MET A 1 39.65 8.03 -3.32
N LEU A 2 38.46 7.70 -2.78
CA LEU A 2 37.34 8.60 -2.42
C LEU A 2 36.67 9.16 -3.69
N ASP A 3 35.38 8.91 -3.96
CA ASP A 3 34.27 9.22 -3.06
C ASP A 3 33.36 8.05 -2.67
N CYS A 4 32.75 8.25 -1.51
CA CYS A 4 31.89 7.38 -0.74
C CYS A 4 30.55 7.16 -1.47
N ASP A 5 30.39 6.02 -2.13
CA ASP A 5 29.08 5.52 -2.56
C ASP A 5 28.36 4.99 -1.29
N THR A 6 27.86 5.91 -0.49
CA THR A 6 26.95 5.61 0.62
C THR A 6 25.84 6.64 0.53
N ARG A 7 25.01 6.47 -0.50
CA ARG A 7 23.68 7.08 -0.56
C ARG A 7 22.78 6.31 0.41
N ALA A 8 23.05 6.46 1.69
CA ALA A 8 22.17 6.04 2.78
C ALA A 8 21.50 7.29 3.33
N ALA A 9 20.19 7.18 3.58
CA ALA A 9 19.24 8.24 3.88
C ALA A 9 18.89 9.09 2.66
N ASP A 10 18.11 8.48 1.76
CA ASP A 10 17.19 9.24 0.90
C ASP A 10 16.23 9.95 1.87
N ASP A 11 16.56 11.21 2.17
CA ASP A 11 15.84 12.12 3.06
C ASP A 11 14.48 12.45 2.42
N GLN A 12 13.53 11.54 2.65
CA GLN A 12 12.09 11.73 2.65
C GLN A 12 11.60 12.83 1.70
N GLU A 13 11.75 12.62 0.38
CA GLU A 13 10.82 13.25 -0.55
C GLU A 13 9.45 12.67 -0.18
N LEU A 14 8.72 13.42 0.64
CA LEU A 14 7.32 13.14 0.96
C LEU A 14 6.53 13.37 -0.32
N ILE A 15 6.66 12.42 -1.25
CA ILE A 15 5.93 12.41 -2.50
C ILE A 15 4.48 12.32 -2.07
N SER A 16 3.76 13.42 -2.23
CA SER A 16 2.31 13.45 -2.17
C SER A 16 1.80 12.51 -3.27
N MET A 17 1.60 11.26 -2.91
CA MET A 17 1.08 10.25 -3.82
C MET A 17 -0.44 10.35 -3.84
N THR A 18 -1.02 10.12 -5.00
CA THR A 18 -2.47 9.98 -5.11
C THR A 18 -2.91 8.59 -4.67
N VAL A 19 -4.19 8.45 -4.34
CA VAL A 19 -4.79 7.15 -3.96
C VAL A 19 -4.46 6.07 -4.99
N ILE A 20 -4.60 6.36 -6.28
CA ILE A 20 -4.31 5.37 -7.35
C ILE A 20 -2.82 5.01 -7.43
N GLN A 21 -1.91 5.97 -7.25
CA GLN A 21 -0.46 5.73 -7.20
C GLN A 21 -0.11 4.81 -6.04
N LEU A 22 -0.72 5.05 -4.87
CA LEU A 22 -0.50 4.25 -3.67
C LEU A 22 -0.99 2.81 -3.87
N ILE A 23 -2.17 2.62 -4.48
CA ILE A 23 -2.71 1.28 -4.79
C ILE A 23 -1.77 0.50 -5.72
N SER A 24 -1.35 1.09 -6.84
CA SER A 24 -0.42 0.43 -7.77
C SER A 24 0.92 0.08 -7.13
N LEU A 25 1.44 0.97 -6.26
CA LEU A 25 2.67 0.72 -5.52
C LEU A 25 2.53 -0.51 -4.61
N ILE A 26 1.45 -0.57 -3.83
CA ILE A 26 1.20 -1.67 -2.88
C ILE A 26 0.99 -2.99 -3.63
N SER A 27 0.20 -2.98 -4.70
CA SER A 27 0.01 -4.16 -5.56
C SER A 27 1.34 -4.69 -6.10
N THR A 28 2.24 -3.80 -6.51
CA THR A 28 3.59 -4.17 -6.94
C THR A 28 4.39 -4.78 -5.80
N GLN A 29 4.34 -4.22 -4.59
CA GLN A 29 5.03 -4.80 -3.41
C GLN A 29 4.52 -6.21 -3.08
N PHE A 30 3.20 -6.41 -3.12
CA PHE A 30 2.56 -7.69 -2.90
C PHE A 30 2.95 -8.74 -3.95
N THR A 31 2.99 -8.32 -5.22
CA THR A 31 3.45 -9.16 -6.33
C THR A 31 4.92 -9.53 -6.16
N ASN A 32 5.79 -8.57 -5.84
CA ASN A 32 7.22 -8.78 -5.61
C ASN A 32 7.49 -9.66 -4.38
N ALA A 33 6.64 -9.59 -3.35
CA ALA A 33 6.70 -10.45 -2.18
C ALA A 33 6.31 -11.91 -2.49
N GLY A 34 5.85 -12.21 -3.71
CA GLY A 34 5.44 -13.54 -4.13
C GLY A 34 4.24 -14.06 -3.33
N LEU A 35 3.36 -13.15 -2.91
CA LEU A 35 2.12 -13.52 -2.24
C LEU A 35 1.23 -14.29 -3.23
N VAL A 36 0.68 -15.42 -2.79
CA VAL A 36 -0.22 -16.24 -3.60
C VAL A 36 -1.64 -15.77 -3.36
N PHE A 37 -2.25 -15.33 -4.44
CA PHE A 37 -3.59 -14.81 -4.54
C PHE A 37 -4.43 -15.88 -5.24
N GLY A 38 -5.51 -16.35 -4.61
CA GLY A 38 -6.33 -17.43 -5.16
C GLY A 38 -6.92 -17.08 -6.54
N HIS A 39 -7.24 -18.09 -7.36
CA HIS A 39 -7.79 -17.87 -8.69
C HIS A 39 -9.16 -17.16 -8.64
N GLY A 40 -9.19 -15.88 -9.02
CA GLY A 40 -10.38 -15.23 -9.58
C GLY A 40 -11.03 -14.11 -8.77
N ALA A 41 -10.62 -13.84 -7.52
CA ALA A 41 -11.29 -12.80 -6.70
C ALA A 41 -10.41 -12.04 -5.68
N ASP A 42 -9.10 -12.32 -5.60
CA ASP A 42 -8.22 -11.70 -4.59
C ASP A 42 -6.88 -11.29 -5.21
N ASN A 43 -6.86 -10.50 -6.29
CA ASN A 43 -5.58 -10.07 -6.88
C ASN A 43 -4.85 -9.06 -5.96
N ALA A 44 -3.54 -8.91 -6.13
CA ALA A 44 -2.75 -7.93 -5.39
C ALA A 44 -3.32 -6.50 -5.49
N GLU A 45 -3.97 -6.16 -6.61
CA GLU A 45 -4.65 -4.89 -6.83
C GLU A 45 -5.91 -4.74 -5.98
N ASP A 46 -6.80 -5.75 -5.94
CA ASP A 46 -8.00 -5.74 -5.09
C ASP A 46 -7.64 -5.63 -3.62
N GLU A 47 -6.62 -6.38 -3.18
CA GLU A 47 -6.18 -6.35 -1.78
C GLU A 47 -5.55 -4.99 -1.41
N ALA A 48 -4.81 -4.38 -2.35
CA ALA A 48 -4.27 -3.03 -2.20
C ALA A 48 -5.37 -1.95 -2.19
N PHE A 49 -6.34 -2.05 -3.10
CA PHE A 49 -7.50 -1.17 -3.17
C PHE A 49 -8.30 -1.25 -1.87
N TYR A 50 -8.57 -2.46 -1.37
CA TYR A 50 -9.26 -2.68 -0.12
C TYR A 50 -8.52 -2.08 1.08
N LEU A 51 -7.20 -2.25 1.14
CA LEU A 51 -6.37 -1.66 2.19
C LEU A 51 -6.51 -0.13 2.22
N VAL A 52 -6.31 0.51 1.07
CA VAL A 52 -6.27 1.97 0.97
C VAL A 52 -7.64 2.57 1.27
N THR A 53 -8.70 2.02 0.68
CA THR A 53 -10.07 2.50 0.90
C THR A 53 -10.50 2.39 2.36
N VAL A 54 -10.21 1.28 3.05
CA VAL A 54 -10.58 1.14 4.47
C VAL A 54 -9.75 2.07 5.36
N VAL A 55 -8.45 2.22 5.15
CA VAL A 55 -7.62 3.10 5.99
C VAL A 55 -8.02 4.56 5.81
N LEU A 56 -8.33 4.98 4.58
CA LEU A 56 -8.79 6.33 4.28
C LEU A 56 -10.28 6.56 4.57
N ASN A 57 -10.99 5.51 5.03
CA ASN A 57 -12.43 5.55 5.29
C ASN A 57 -13.24 6.03 4.07
N ILE A 58 -12.84 5.59 2.89
CA ILE A 58 -13.49 5.89 1.60
C ILE A 58 -14.46 4.74 1.28
N PRO A 59 -15.74 5.03 0.96
CA PRO A 59 -16.67 4.00 0.53
C PRO A 59 -16.23 3.44 -0.84
N HIS A 60 -16.17 2.11 -0.96
CA HIS A 60 -15.73 1.43 -2.20
C HIS A 60 -16.52 1.86 -3.44
N ASP A 61 -17.81 2.17 -3.29
CA ASP A 61 -18.70 2.59 -4.39
C ASP A 61 -18.32 3.95 -4.98
N GLU A 62 -17.65 4.81 -4.20
CA GLU A 62 -17.24 6.15 -4.63
C GLU A 62 -15.72 6.31 -4.71
N ALA A 63 -14.96 5.24 -4.48
CA ALA A 63 -13.50 5.30 -4.40
C ALA A 63 -12.84 5.85 -5.67
N GLU A 64 -13.45 5.63 -6.84
CA GLU A 64 -12.99 6.19 -8.11
C GLU A 64 -12.93 7.73 -8.10
N ALA A 65 -13.85 8.40 -7.37
CA ALA A 65 -13.84 9.85 -7.23
C ALA A 65 -12.61 10.35 -6.47
N TYR A 66 -12.05 9.51 -5.59
CA TYR A 66 -10.90 9.82 -4.74
C TYR A 66 -9.57 9.37 -5.33
N PHE A 67 -9.54 8.70 -6.48
CA PHE A 67 -8.29 8.24 -7.11
C PHE A 67 -7.30 9.37 -7.41
N GLY A 68 -7.81 10.58 -7.65
CA GLY A 68 -7.01 11.79 -7.84
C GLY A 68 -6.61 12.51 -6.55
N ASP A 69 -7.18 12.14 -5.39
CA ASP A 69 -6.86 12.78 -4.12
C ASP A 69 -5.47 12.38 -3.64
N THR A 70 -4.75 13.36 -3.09
CA THR A 70 -3.46 13.14 -2.46
C THR A 70 -3.65 12.54 -1.07
N VAL A 71 -2.84 11.53 -0.76
CA VAL A 71 -2.87 10.86 0.53
C VAL A 71 -1.88 11.54 1.47
N SER A 72 -2.32 11.79 2.70
CA SER A 72 -1.44 12.32 3.75
C SER A 72 -0.33 11.33 4.08
N VAL A 73 0.83 11.87 4.41
CA VAL A 73 2.01 11.09 4.80
C VAL A 73 1.72 10.14 5.96
N GLU A 74 0.92 10.61 6.93
CA GLU A 74 0.53 9.85 8.11
C GLU A 74 -0.27 8.60 7.72
N ASP A 75 -1.22 8.73 6.80
CA ASP A 75 -2.01 7.61 6.29
C ASP A 75 -1.16 6.66 5.45
N ILE A 76 -0.26 7.19 4.61
CA ILE A 76 0.71 6.38 3.87
C ILE A 76 1.54 5.53 4.84
N ALA A 77 2.05 6.11 5.93
CA ALA A 77 2.84 5.38 6.92
C ALA A 77 2.02 4.26 7.59
N ARG A 78 0.75 4.52 7.95
CA ARG A 78 -0.16 3.51 8.51
C ARG A 78 -0.42 2.38 7.52
N ILE A 79 -0.65 2.71 6.25
CA ILE A 79 -0.86 1.73 5.18
C ILE A 79 0.39 0.87 4.99
N GLN A 80 1.58 1.47 4.94
CA GLN A 80 2.84 0.76 4.79
C GLN A 80 3.13 -0.19 5.97
N GLU A 81 2.70 0.16 7.18
CA GLU A 81 2.80 -0.74 8.33
C GLU A 81 1.94 -2.01 8.12
N LEU A 82 0.70 -1.84 7.65
CA LEU A 82 -0.20 -2.95 7.35
C LEU A 82 0.31 -3.82 6.19
N VAL A 83 0.86 -3.20 5.13
CA VAL A 83 1.52 -3.89 4.01
C VAL A 83 2.68 -4.74 4.52
N SER A 84 3.53 -4.16 5.37
CA SER A 84 4.68 -4.87 5.95
C SER A 84 4.22 -6.07 6.79
N ARG A 85 3.16 -5.91 7.59
CA ARG A 85 2.55 -7.01 8.34
C ARG A 85 1.98 -8.08 7.41
N ARG A 86 1.27 -7.70 6.35
CA ARG A 86 0.73 -8.62 5.33
C ARG A 86 1.82 -9.47 4.68
N ILE A 87 2.94 -8.85 4.30
CA ILE A 87 4.07 -9.55 3.69
C ILE A 87 4.70 -10.53 4.69
N LYS A 88 4.87 -10.11 5.94
CA LYS A 88 5.49 -10.89 7.00
C LYS A 88 4.63 -12.07 7.48
N ASP A 89 3.38 -11.80 7.87
CA ASP A 89 2.44 -12.78 8.40
C ASP A 89 1.75 -13.59 7.30
N ARG A 90 1.88 -13.17 6.03
CA ARG A 90 1.22 -13.78 4.86
C ARG A 90 -0.29 -13.95 5.04
N THR A 91 -0.90 -13.15 5.91
CA THR A 91 -2.33 -13.17 6.22
C THR A 91 -3.04 -12.08 5.43
N PRO A 92 -4.11 -12.37 4.67
CA PRO A 92 -4.79 -11.37 3.84
C PRO A 92 -5.19 -10.12 4.62
N ILE A 93 -5.03 -8.95 4.02
CA ILE A 93 -5.30 -7.64 4.64
C ILE A 93 -6.72 -7.57 5.20
N ALA A 94 -7.72 -8.16 4.54
CA ALA A 94 -9.09 -8.21 5.03
C ALA A 94 -9.19 -8.73 6.47
N TYR A 95 -8.35 -9.70 6.85
CA TYR A 95 -8.30 -10.22 8.22
C TYR A 95 -7.52 -9.34 9.19
N LEU A 96 -6.56 -8.55 8.69
CA LEU A 96 -5.79 -7.60 9.51
C LEU A 96 -6.62 -6.36 9.83
N VAL A 97 -7.37 -5.86 8.84
CA VAL A 97 -8.20 -4.65 8.94
C VAL A 97 -9.47 -4.90 9.74
N ASN A 98 -10.11 -6.07 9.59
CA ASN A 98 -11.29 -6.43 10.39
C ASN A 98 -10.96 -6.75 11.87
N LYS A 99 -9.67 -6.76 12.25
CA LYS A 99 -9.20 -6.98 13.62
C LYS A 99 -8.53 -5.75 14.23
N ALA A 100 -8.41 -4.66 13.48
CA ALA A 100 -7.71 -3.44 13.89
C ALA A 100 -8.65 -2.44 14.57
#